data_AF-A0A8S3KP07-F1
#
_entry.id   AF-A0A8S3KP07-F1
#
_cell.length_a   1.000
_cell.length_b   1.000
_cell.length_c   1.000
_cell.angle_alpha   90.00
_cell.angle_beta   90.00
_cell.angle_gamma   90.00
#
_symmetry.space_group_name_H-M   'P 1'
#
loop_
_entity.id
_entity.type
_entity.pdbx_description
1 polymer ?
#
loop_
_entity_poly.entity_id
_entity_poly.type
_entity_poly.pdbx_seq_one_letter_code
_entity_poly.pdbx_strand_id
1 'polypeptide(L)'
;QDGKVEIIPNEHGNSITPSYIAFTDEGILVGDDAKNQLARNPYNTVFNIQRLIGRKYNDATVQTDMKKWSFKVINEAENPKIQVEYKHETKVFASEEISSLILAKMKEIAETYLDQNVTEAVIAVPAYFNDAQRQ
;
A
#
# COMPACT_ATOMS: atom_id res chain seq x y z
N GLN A 1 -24.29 -5.55 23.12
CA GLN A 1 -23.17 -5.08 22.28
C GLN A 1 -22.47 -3.98 23.07
N ASP A 2 -21.36 -4.33 23.73
CA ASP A 2 -20.83 -3.63 24.91
C ASP A 2 -19.93 -2.41 24.61
N GLY A 3 -20.13 -1.69 23.50
CA GLY A 3 -19.39 -0.46 23.20
C GLY A 3 -17.85 -0.60 23.20
N LYS A 4 -17.33 -1.83 23.17
CA LYS A 4 -15.90 -2.13 23.18
C LYS A 4 -15.39 -2.18 21.75
N VAL A 5 -14.27 -1.49 21.52
CA VAL A 5 -13.51 -1.58 20.28
C VAL A 5 -12.64 -2.84 20.36
N GLU A 6 -12.62 -3.60 19.28
CA GLU A 6 -11.81 -4.81 19.13
C GLU A 6 -10.81 -4.60 18.00
N ILE A 7 -9.58 -5.09 18.20
CA ILE A 7 -8.52 -5.04 17.20
C ILE A 7 -8.45 -6.41 16.54
N ILE A 8 -8.70 -6.45 15.23
CA ILE A 8 -8.72 -7.70 14.45
C ILE A 8 -7.28 -8.08 14.06
N PRO A 9 -6.78 -9.26 14.47
CA PRO A 9 -5.49 -9.76 14.01
C PRO A 9 -5.58 -10.25 12.56
N ASN A 10 -4.47 -10.17 11.82
CA ASN A 10 -4.36 -10.75 10.49
C ASN A 10 -4.18 -12.28 10.52
N GLU A 11 -4.06 -12.91 9.36
CA GLU A 11 -3.88 -14.36 9.20
C GLU A 11 -2.62 -14.93 9.87
N HIS A 12 -1.64 -14.09 10.18
CA HIS A 12 -0.43 -14.45 10.93
C HIS A 12 -0.57 -14.23 12.45
N GLY A 13 -1.74 -13.76 12.92
CA GLY A 13 -1.99 -13.43 14.32
C GLY A 13 -1.49 -12.04 14.73
N ASN A 14 -1.03 -11.21 13.79
CA ASN A 14 -0.51 -9.87 14.09
C ASN A 14 -1.64 -8.84 14.11
N SER A 15 -1.67 -7.98 15.12
CA SER A 15 -2.61 -6.84 15.19
C SER A 15 -2.26 -5.69 14.23
N ILE A 16 -1.15 -5.78 13.51
CA ILE A 16 -0.69 -4.79 12.54
C ILE A 16 -0.22 -5.53 11.30
N THR A 17 -0.81 -5.20 10.16
CA THR A 17 -0.32 -5.67 8.85
C THR A 17 0.56 -4.59 8.23
N PRO A 18 1.80 -4.92 7.83
CA PRO A 18 2.69 -3.91 7.25
C PRO A 18 2.17 -3.44 5.89
N SER A 19 2.29 -2.15 5.59
CA SER A 19 1.87 -1.57 4.31
C SER A 19 2.89 -1.84 3.19
N TYR A 20 3.07 -3.12 2.86
CA TYR A 20 3.96 -3.63 1.83
C TYR A 20 3.12 -4.35 0.77
N ILE A 21 3.44 -4.12 -0.50
CA ILE A 21 2.87 -4.83 -1.65
C ILE A 21 4.04 -5.37 -2.45
N ALA A 22 4.01 -6.63 -2.85
CA ALA A 22 5.04 -7.18 -3.69
C ALA A 22 4.44 -7.88 -4.90
N PHE A 23 4.92 -7.51 -6.08
CA PHE A 23 4.50 -8.06 -7.36
C PHE A 23 5.41 -9.22 -7.74
N THR A 24 4.81 -10.37 -8.01
CA THR A 24 5.51 -11.60 -8.43
C THR A 24 4.87 -12.17 -9.68
N ASP A 25 5.49 -13.19 -10.28
CA ASP A 25 4.90 -13.88 -11.43
C ASP A 25 3.67 -14.72 -11.06
N GLU A 26 3.57 -15.14 -9.79
CA GLU A 26 2.46 -15.95 -9.29
C GLU A 26 1.27 -15.08 -8.86
N GLY A 27 1.53 -13.87 -8.37
CA GLY A 27 0.47 -13.03 -7.83
C GLY A 27 0.97 -11.75 -7.16
N ILE A 28 0.06 -11.09 -6.46
CA ILE A 28 0.37 -9.94 -5.63
C ILE A 28 0.35 -10.41 -4.18
N LEU A 29 1.46 -10.20 -3.48
CA LEU A 29 1.54 -10.41 -2.04
C LEU A 29 1.30 -9.07 -1.34
N VAL A 30 0.62 -9.09 -0.20
CA VAL A 30 0.35 -7.90 0.62
C VAL A 30 0.70 -8.22 2.06
N GLY A 31 1.12 -7.22 2.84
CA GLY A 31 1.32 -7.42 4.26
C GLY A 31 2.63 -8.14 4.58
N ASP A 32 2.54 -9.05 5.55
CA ASP A 32 3.70 -9.77 6.07
C ASP A 32 4.40 -10.59 4.98
N ASP A 33 3.64 -11.25 4.09
CA ASP A 33 4.19 -12.00 2.97
C ASP A 33 5.00 -11.13 2.00
N ALA A 34 4.51 -9.93 1.67
CA ALA A 34 5.23 -8.97 0.85
C ALA A 34 6.53 -8.51 1.52
N LYS A 35 6.47 -8.21 2.83
CA LYS A 35 7.63 -7.76 3.60
C LYS A 35 8.69 -8.85 3.72
N ASN A 36 8.28 -10.11 3.92
CA ASN A 36 9.17 -11.26 4.10
C ASN A 36 10.04 -11.53 2.87
N GLN A 37 9.55 -11.24 1.66
CA GLN A 37 10.31 -11.45 0.43
C GLN A 37 11.14 -10.24 -0.04
N LEU A 38 11.08 -9.10 0.66
CA LEU A 38 11.73 -7.85 0.24
C LEU A 38 13.19 -8.04 -0.17
N ALA A 39 13.96 -8.85 0.59
CA ALA A 39 15.37 -9.09 0.32
C ALA A 39 15.63 -9.84 -1.00
N ARG A 40 14.66 -10.64 -1.48
CA ARG A 40 14.75 -11.42 -2.71
C ARG A 40 14.14 -10.68 -3.91
N ASN A 41 13.13 -9.86 -3.68
CA ASN A 41 12.42 -9.11 -4.72
C ASN A 41 12.32 -7.60 -4.40
N PRO A 42 13.45 -6.90 -4.22
CA PRO A 42 13.45 -5.53 -3.69
C PRO A 42 12.87 -4.50 -4.68
N TYR A 43 13.03 -4.72 -5.98
CA TYR A 43 12.60 -3.78 -7.03
C TYR A 43 11.10 -3.81 -7.29
N ASN A 44 10.44 -4.93 -7.00
CA ASN A 44 8.99 -5.10 -7.17
C ASN A 44 8.24 -5.18 -5.84
N THR A 45 8.91 -4.86 -4.72
CA THR A 45 8.28 -4.71 -3.41
C THR A 45 8.16 -3.23 -3.05
N VAL A 46 6.93 -2.74 -3.03
CA VAL A 46 6.55 -1.35 -2.81
C VAL A 46 6.14 -1.16 -1.35
N PHE A 47 6.59 -0.07 -0.74
CA PHE A 47 6.29 0.29 0.64
C PHE A 47 6.33 1.81 0.80
N ASN A 48 5.85 2.33 1.94
CA ASN A 48 5.79 3.76 2.23
C ASN A 48 5.00 4.58 1.18
N ILE A 49 4.00 3.97 0.55
CA ILE A 49 3.24 4.58 -0.54
C ILE A 49 2.55 5.89 -0.17
N GLN A 50 2.14 6.02 1.09
CA GLN A 50 1.52 7.24 1.65
C GLN A 50 2.40 8.50 1.51
N ARG A 51 3.71 8.33 1.26
CA ARG A 51 4.63 9.45 0.99
C ARG A 51 4.46 10.03 -0.41
N LEU A 52 3.85 9.29 -1.34
CA LEU A 52 3.60 9.71 -2.73
C LEU A 52 2.19 10.24 -2.96
N ILE A 53 1.20 9.75 -2.20
CA ILE A 53 -0.22 10.11 -2.36
C ILE A 53 -0.39 11.64 -2.37
N GLY A 54 -1.12 12.13 -3.37
CA GLY A 54 -1.48 13.53 -3.56
C GLY A 54 -0.29 14.49 -3.82
N ARG A 55 0.91 13.96 -4.09
CA ARG A 55 2.11 14.77 -4.40
C ARG A 55 2.44 14.79 -5.88
N LYS A 56 3.20 15.81 -6.29
CA LYS A 56 3.79 15.90 -7.62
C LYS A 56 5.15 15.21 -7.66
N TYR A 57 5.51 14.68 -8.81
CA TYR A 57 6.77 13.93 -8.99
C TYR A 57 7.98 14.80 -8.60
N ASN A 58 7.97 16.08 -8.97
CA ASN A 58 9.06 17.02 -8.70
C ASN A 58 9.05 17.61 -7.27
N ASP A 59 8.13 17.20 -6.38
CA ASP A 59 8.16 17.62 -4.98
C ASP A 59 9.51 17.21 -4.35
N ALA A 60 10.15 18.15 -3.64
CA ALA A 60 11.45 17.92 -3.00
C ALA A 60 11.43 16.72 -2.03
N THR A 61 10.32 16.47 -1.34
CA THR A 61 10.20 15.31 -0.46
C THR A 61 10.14 14.01 -1.26
N VAL A 62 9.41 13.99 -2.38
CA VAL A 62 9.33 12.83 -3.29
C VAL A 62 10.71 12.53 -3.86
N GLN A 63 11.41 13.53 -4.38
CA GLN A 63 12.77 13.39 -4.92
C GLN A 63 13.78 12.90 -3.88
N THR A 64 13.62 13.28 -2.62
CA THR A 64 14.49 12.84 -1.52
C THR A 64 14.18 11.40 -1.11
N ASP A 65 12.91 11.03 -1.01
CA ASP A 65 12.49 9.70 -0.59
C ASP A 65 12.73 8.63 -1.67
N MET A 66 12.61 8.99 -2.96
CA MET A 66 12.97 8.12 -4.09
C MET A 66 14.41 7.60 -4.03
N LYS A 67 15.35 8.36 -3.46
CA LYS A 67 16.75 7.94 -3.30
C LYS A 67 16.93 6.81 -2.27
N LYS A 68 15.91 6.57 -1.44
CA LYS A 68 15.94 5.57 -0.37
C LYS A 68 15.20 4.28 -0.74
N TRP A 69 14.47 4.28 -1.84
CA TRP A 69 13.67 3.15 -2.28
C TRP A 69 14.38 2.34 -3.34
N SER A 70 14.19 1.02 -3.29
CA SER A 70 14.69 0.12 -4.33
C SER A 70 13.75 0.12 -5.54
N PHE A 71 12.43 0.21 -5.34
CA PHE A 71 11.46 0.23 -6.43
C PHE A 71 11.50 1.54 -7.22
N LYS A 72 11.10 1.46 -8.49
CA LYS A 72 11.19 2.58 -9.43
C LYS A 72 9.94 3.47 -9.34
N VAL A 73 10.16 4.77 -9.23
CA VAL A 73 9.12 5.80 -9.38
C VAL A 73 9.42 6.60 -10.64
N ILE A 74 8.41 6.78 -11.50
CA ILE A 74 8.49 7.49 -12.77
C ILE A 74 7.60 8.73 -12.75
N ASN A 75 7.90 9.68 -13.62
CA ASN A 75 7.09 10.86 -13.85
C ASN A 75 6.10 10.58 -14.99
N GLU A 76 4.81 10.57 -14.70
CA GLU A 76 3.77 10.54 -15.72
C GLU A 76 2.88 11.77 -15.56
N ALA A 77 2.96 12.70 -16.53
CA ALA A 77 2.21 13.96 -16.51
C ALA A 77 2.30 14.71 -15.16
N GLU A 78 3.51 14.86 -14.64
CA GLU A 78 3.85 15.50 -13.35
C GLU A 78 3.45 14.72 -12.08
N ASN A 79 2.82 13.55 -12.23
CA ASN A 79 2.43 12.72 -11.10
C ASN A 79 3.42 11.55 -10.93
N PRO A 80 3.81 11.22 -9.68
CA PRO A 80 4.66 10.07 -9.42
C PRO A 80 3.86 8.78 -9.61
N LYS A 81 4.36 7.89 -10.45
CA LYS A 81 3.82 6.54 -10.61
C LYS A 81 4.87 5.48 -10.31
N ILE A 82 4.43 4.33 -9.84
CA ILE A 82 5.29 3.22 -9.42
C ILE A 82 5.39 2.25 -10.58
N GLN A 83 6.60 1.99 -11.04
CA GLN A 83 6.87 1.02 -12.09
C GLN A 83 7.43 -0.26 -11.48
N VAL A 84 6.80 -1.39 -11.79
CA VAL A 84 7.19 -2.74 -11.34
C VAL A 84 7.12 -3.73 -12.50
N GLU A 85 7.84 -4.83 -12.38
CA GLU A 85 7.63 -6.02 -13.20
C GLU A 85 6.61 -6.92 -12.52
N TYR A 86 5.54 -7.27 -13.24
CA TYR A 86 4.49 -8.16 -12.76
C TYR A 86 4.10 -9.12 -13.88
N LYS A 87 4.22 -10.43 -13.62
CA LYS A 87 3.96 -11.48 -14.63
C LYS A 87 4.74 -11.27 -15.92
N HIS A 88 6.03 -10.99 -15.79
CA HIS A 88 6.94 -10.68 -16.92
C HIS A 88 6.54 -9.46 -17.78
N GLU A 89 5.66 -8.59 -17.28
CA GLU A 89 5.30 -7.34 -17.93
C GLU A 89 5.61 -6.14 -17.04
N THR A 90 6.16 -5.09 -17.63
CA THR A 90 6.27 -3.79 -16.96
C THR A 90 4.88 -3.21 -16.75
N LYS A 91 4.52 -2.97 -15.49
CA LYS A 91 3.27 -2.31 -15.08
C LYS A 91 3.59 -0.99 -14.38
N VAL A 92 2.67 -0.04 -14.53
CA VAL A 92 2.76 1.28 -13.95
C VAL A 92 1.47 1.53 -13.15
N PHE A 93 1.62 1.87 -11.88
CA PHE A 93 0.51 2.09 -10.96
C PHE A 93 0.58 3.49 -10.35
N ALA A 94 -0.57 4.11 -10.14
CA ALA A 94 -0.72 5.28 -9.29
C ALA A 94 -0.61 4.89 -7.80
N SER A 95 -0.31 5.86 -6.94
CA SER A 95 -0.17 5.60 -5.50
C SER A 95 -1.46 5.14 -4.83
N GLU A 96 -2.59 5.59 -5.35
CA GLU A 96 -3.92 5.30 -4.88
C GLU A 96 -4.29 3.85 -5.20
N GLU A 97 -3.89 3.35 -6.38
CA GLU A 97 -4.08 1.95 -6.78
C GLU A 97 -3.29 1.00 -5.87
N ILE A 98 -2.03 1.33 -5.56
CA ILE A 98 -1.23 0.55 -4.61
C ILE A 98 -1.84 0.58 -3.21
N SER A 99 -2.35 1.74 -2.77
CA SER A 99 -3.00 1.87 -1.46
C SER A 99 -4.30 1.06 -1.38
N SER A 100 -5.03 0.97 -2.48
CA SER A 100 -6.27 0.18 -2.58
C SER A 100 -6.03 -1.30 -2.30
N LEU A 101 -4.88 -1.85 -2.70
CA LEU A 101 -4.52 -3.25 -2.43
C LEU A 101 -4.33 -3.51 -0.93
N ILE A 102 -3.76 -2.54 -0.20
CA ILE A 102 -3.63 -2.63 1.26
C ILE A 102 -5.02 -2.59 1.91
N LEU A 103 -5.87 -1.66 1.47
CA LEU A 103 -7.23 -1.52 2.02
C LEU A 103 -8.10 -2.76 1.72
N ALA A 104 -7.97 -3.33 0.52
CA ALA A 104 -8.61 -4.58 0.16
C ALA A 104 -8.16 -5.72 1.09
N LYS A 105 -6.87 -5.80 1.44
CA LYS A 105 -6.39 -6.78 2.41
C LYS A 105 -6.96 -6.54 3.82
N MET A 106 -7.06 -5.27 4.26
CA MET A 106 -7.65 -4.96 5.56
C MET A 106 -9.13 -5.33 5.62
N LYS A 107 -9.84 -5.12 4.51
CA LYS A 107 -11.23 -5.56 4.33
C LYS A 107 -11.31 -7.09 4.41
N GLU A 108 -10.50 -7.82 3.66
CA GLU A 108 -10.48 -9.30 3.68
C GLU A 108 -10.25 -9.86 5.08
N ILE A 109 -9.31 -9.30 5.84
CA ILE A 109 -9.04 -9.68 7.23
C ILE A 109 -10.27 -9.46 8.11
N ALA A 110 -10.92 -8.31 7.99
CA ALA A 110 -12.13 -8.01 8.76
C ALA A 110 -13.31 -8.90 8.36
N GLU A 111 -13.51 -9.15 7.07
CA GLU A 111 -14.57 -10.02 6.55
C GLU A 111 -14.38 -11.46 7.01
N THR A 112 -13.13 -11.96 7.00
CA THR A 112 -12.80 -13.30 7.49
C THR A 112 -13.04 -13.43 8.99
N TYR A 113 -12.69 -12.41 9.78
CA TYR A 113 -12.89 -12.41 11.22
C TYR A 113 -14.38 -12.35 11.62
N LEU A 114 -15.16 -11.56 10.88
CA LEU A 114 -16.57 -11.31 11.18
C LEU A 114 -17.54 -12.27 10.46
N ASP A 115 -17.04 -13.09 9.53
CA ASP A 115 -17.82 -13.98 8.65
C ASP A 115 -18.97 -13.25 7.91
N GLN A 116 -18.68 -12.03 7.44
CA GLN A 116 -19.66 -11.18 6.74
C GLN A 116 -18.97 -10.19 5.80
N ASN A 117 -19.74 -9.61 4.87
CA ASN A 117 -19.22 -8.56 4.00
C ASN A 117 -19.07 -7.22 4.74
N VAL A 118 -17.94 -6.54 4.54
CA VAL A 118 -17.66 -5.22 5.11
C VAL A 118 -17.66 -4.18 3.97
N THR A 119 -18.62 -3.26 4.03
CA THR A 119 -18.85 -2.25 2.97
C THR A 119 -18.52 -0.83 3.41
N GLU A 120 -18.56 -0.56 4.71
CA GLU A 120 -18.35 0.77 5.28
C GLU A 120 -17.07 0.82 6.10
N ALA A 121 -16.28 1.89 5.95
CA ALA A 121 -15.04 2.07 6.65
C ALA A 121 -14.76 3.56 6.91
N VAL A 122 -14.07 3.83 8.02
CA VAL A 122 -13.48 5.13 8.31
C VAL A 122 -11.97 4.98 8.22
N ILE A 123 -11.34 5.70 7.30
CA ILE A 123 -9.88 5.66 7.08
C ILE A 123 -9.25 6.89 7.70
N ALA A 124 -8.33 6.68 8.64
CA ALA A 124 -7.59 7.76 9.26
C ALA A 124 -6.46 8.24 8.35
N VAL A 125 -6.21 9.56 8.35
CA VAL A 125 -5.11 10.19 7.63
C VAL A 125 -4.39 11.19 8.54
N PRO A 126 -3.11 11.51 8.30
CA PRO A 126 -2.39 12.49 9.11
C PRO A 126 -3.06 13.87 9.10
N ALA A 127 -3.03 14.57 10.22
CA ALA A 127 -3.66 15.88 10.37
C ALA A 127 -3.14 16.94 9.36
N TYR A 128 -1.86 16.83 8.97
CA TYR A 128 -1.20 17.74 8.04
C TYR A 128 -1.43 17.41 6.55
N PHE A 129 -2.19 16.36 6.22
CA PHE A 129 -2.55 16.08 4.83
C PHE A 129 -3.42 17.20 4.26
N ASN A 130 -3.08 17.64 3.04
CA ASN A 130 -3.91 18.59 2.28
C ASN A 130 -5.08 17.86 1.59
N ASP A 131 -5.99 18.60 0.96
CA ASP A 131 -7.19 18.04 0.33
C ASP A 131 -6.88 17.00 -0.75
N ALA A 132 -5.86 17.23 -1.57
CA ALA A 132 -5.44 16.29 -2.61
C ALA A 132 -4.86 14.98 -2.06
N GLN A 133 -4.38 14.97 -0.81
CA GLN A 133 -3.90 13.76 -0.14
C GLN A 133 -5.01 13.04 0.64
N ARG A 134 -6.13 13.73 0.89
CA ARG A 134 -7.31 13.20 1.60
C ARG A 134 -8.32 12.59 0.63
N GLN A 135 -8.43 13.16 -0.56
CA GLN A 135 -9.29 12.70 -1.65
C GLN A 135 -8.71 11.48 -2.35
#